data_AF-A0A8H4QS69-F1
#
_entry.id   AF-A0A8H4QS69-F1
#
_cell.length_a   1.000
_cell.length_b   1.000
_cell.length_c   1.000
_cell.angle_alpha   90.00
_cell.angle_beta   90.00
_cell.angle_gamma   90.00
#
_symmetry.space_group_name_H-M   'P 1'
#
loop_
_entity.id
_entity.type
_entity.pdbx_description
1 polymer ?
#
loop_
_entity_poly.entity_id
_entity_poly.type
_entity_poly.pdbx_seq_one_letter_code
_entity_poly.pdbx_strand_id
1 'polypeptide(L)'
;MNNYYRISRQAYLRHFSPEAMSQIPRLHIPASNKAPFFGHHAEPNTLRRWLEGLTLDPFGLLWGKVKEHCLFIFEEVEDPIFEFLQGDIDYRRLILKRSFEIFDRVFFANTLHRHCSLETCDPEYIEGEHGLTVGDHDDLDINGQPYIFPGYICAIFISKDQAASNSVNPYRPMLQTLLHEMLHAFFVINACRCPPFCEKKYFGQLGQTGHGISWGYAAFFLEKAMNERFGPYWDLNRAVSFAREYDANPSAYEIDEWISRWALNSSAVEKFLARREEARREEADKLAEEEIHTDSEGDE
;
A
#
# COMPACT_ATOMS: atom_id res chain seq x y z
N MET A 1 -20.37 -9.57 -0.58
CA MET A 1 -19.81 -8.21 -0.40
C MET A 1 -18.81 -8.33 0.72
N ASN A 2 -17.51 -8.21 0.40
CA ASN A 2 -16.42 -8.45 1.34
C ASN A 2 -16.34 -7.31 2.37
N ASN A 3 -16.44 -7.65 3.65
CA ASN A 3 -16.39 -6.72 4.79
C ASN A 3 -14.96 -6.23 5.15
N TYR A 4 -13.99 -6.34 4.24
CA TYR A 4 -12.57 -6.25 4.59
C TYR A 4 -11.98 -4.82 4.68
N TYR A 5 -12.78 -3.76 4.53
CA TYR A 5 -12.33 -2.37 4.66
C TYR A 5 -13.37 -1.48 5.35
N ARG A 6 -13.91 -1.91 6.49
CA ARG A 6 -14.90 -1.11 7.21
C ARG A 6 -14.20 -0.14 8.18
N ILE A 7 -13.35 0.73 7.63
CA ILE A 7 -12.65 1.80 8.35
C ILE A 7 -13.63 2.50 9.29
N SER A 8 -13.31 2.55 10.59
CA SER A 8 -14.21 3.17 11.56
C SER A 8 -14.28 4.70 11.34
N ARG A 9 -15.33 5.11 10.62
CA ARG A 9 -15.87 6.47 10.44
C ARG A 9 -15.60 7.46 11.58
N GLN A 10 -15.67 7.00 12.83
CA GLN A 10 -15.50 7.84 14.01
C GLN A 10 -14.07 8.35 14.19
N ALA A 11 -13.05 7.65 13.68
CA ALA A 11 -11.66 8.07 13.79
C ALA A 11 -11.33 9.22 12.82
N TYR A 12 -11.84 9.20 11.59
CA TYR A 12 -11.60 10.29 10.62
C TYR A 12 -12.23 11.62 11.05
N LEU A 13 -13.51 11.58 11.42
CA LEU A 13 -14.28 12.79 11.77
C LEU A 13 -13.81 13.47 13.06
N ARG A 14 -13.03 12.76 13.91
CA ARG A 14 -12.38 13.36 15.08
C ARG A 14 -11.14 14.17 14.73
N HIS A 15 -10.48 13.87 13.60
CA HIS A 15 -9.21 14.48 13.23
C HIS A 15 -9.33 15.60 12.19
N PHE A 16 -10.37 15.59 11.36
CA PHE A 16 -10.58 16.60 10.33
C PHE A 16 -11.94 17.28 10.50
N SER A 17 -11.94 18.54 10.95
CA SER A 17 -13.19 19.31 11.06
C SER A 17 -13.73 19.67 9.66
N PRO A 18 -15.05 19.79 9.51
CA PRO A 18 -15.67 20.28 8.29
C PRO A 18 -15.10 21.64 7.82
N GLU A 19 -14.67 22.52 8.73
CA GLU A 19 -13.99 23.77 8.38
C GLU A 19 -12.65 23.57 7.65
N ALA A 20 -11.85 22.58 8.05
CA ALA A 20 -10.55 22.30 7.40
C ALA A 20 -10.72 21.84 5.95
N MET A 21 -11.76 21.05 5.68
CA MET A 21 -12.09 20.53 4.34
C MET A 21 -12.63 21.61 3.39
N SER A 22 -13.26 22.67 3.93
CA SER A 22 -13.88 23.74 3.14
C SER A 22 -12.90 24.70 2.46
N GLN A 23 -11.61 24.66 2.84
CA GLN A 23 -10.58 25.57 2.32
C GLN A 23 -9.78 25.00 1.14
N ILE A 24 -10.04 23.77 0.70
CA ILE A 24 -9.29 23.14 -0.41
C ILE A 24 -9.83 23.63 -1.77
N PRO A 25 -9.01 24.29 -2.62
CA PRO A 25 -9.48 24.78 -3.92
C PRO A 25 -9.85 23.64 -4.87
N ARG A 26 -10.99 23.77 -5.56
CA ARG A 26 -11.39 22.84 -6.62
C ARG A 26 -10.46 23.00 -7.83
N LEU A 27 -9.63 22.01 -8.09
CA LEU A 27 -8.68 22.00 -9.22
C LEU A 27 -9.34 21.46 -10.49
N HIS A 28 -9.25 22.22 -11.58
CA HIS A 28 -9.66 21.80 -12.91
C HIS A 28 -8.44 21.19 -13.63
N ILE A 29 -8.48 19.88 -13.91
CA ILE A 29 -7.35 19.15 -14.53
C ILE A 29 -7.41 19.28 -16.06
N PRO A 30 -6.39 19.87 -16.73
CA PRO A 30 -6.35 19.97 -18.19
C PRO A 30 -5.97 18.63 -18.86
N ALA A 31 -6.60 18.31 -19.99
CA ALA A 31 -6.44 17.03 -20.70
C ALA A 31 -5.05 16.76 -21.32
N SER A 32 -4.12 17.73 -21.31
CA SER A 32 -2.88 17.72 -22.11
C SER A 32 -1.63 17.18 -21.40
N ASN A 33 -1.70 16.78 -20.12
CA ASN A 33 -0.56 16.29 -19.34
C ASN A 33 -0.73 14.81 -18.92
N LYS A 34 -1.02 13.94 -19.88
CA LYS A 34 -1.10 12.50 -19.62
C LYS A 34 0.31 11.90 -19.62
N ALA A 35 0.68 11.23 -18.53
CA ALA A 35 1.69 10.17 -18.53
C ALA A 35 1.40 9.19 -19.68
N PRO A 36 2.37 8.40 -20.20
CA PRO A 36 2.10 7.44 -21.27
C PRO A 36 0.87 6.61 -20.92
N PHE A 37 -0.23 6.91 -21.60
CA PHE A 37 -1.52 6.32 -21.33
C PHE A 37 -1.40 4.86 -21.73
N PHE A 38 -1.35 3.96 -20.75
CA PHE A 38 -1.45 2.54 -21.01
C PHE A 38 -2.86 2.34 -21.60
N GLY A 39 -2.95 2.25 -22.93
CA GLY A 39 -4.22 2.07 -23.62
C GLY A 39 -4.98 0.86 -23.09
N HIS A 40 -6.25 0.70 -23.48
CA HIS A 40 -7.20 -0.34 -23.02
C HIS A 40 -6.71 -1.81 -23.09
N HIS A 41 -5.49 -2.05 -23.58
CA HIS A 41 -4.80 -3.32 -23.66
C HIS A 41 -3.39 -3.27 -23.05
N ALA A 42 -3.23 -2.78 -21.83
CA ALA A 42 -2.03 -3.09 -21.04
C ALA A 42 -1.98 -4.61 -20.85
N GLU A 43 -1.27 -5.29 -21.75
CA GLU A 43 -0.91 -6.70 -21.58
C GLU A 43 0.11 -6.80 -20.43
N PRO A 44 0.17 -7.94 -19.71
CA PRO A 44 1.21 -8.19 -18.70
C PRO A 44 2.63 -7.90 -19.20
N ASN A 45 2.86 -8.08 -20.51
CA ASN A 45 4.11 -7.75 -21.19
C ASN A 45 4.48 -6.25 -21.17
N THR A 46 3.50 -5.34 -21.10
CA THR A 46 3.74 -3.90 -21.07
C THR A 46 4.20 -3.44 -19.70
N LEU A 47 3.55 -3.92 -18.63
CA LEU A 47 4.00 -3.71 -17.26
C LEU A 47 5.40 -4.31 -17.06
N ARG A 48 5.61 -5.54 -17.55
CA ARG A 48 6.92 -6.19 -17.52
C ARG A 48 7.99 -5.39 -18.25
N ARG A 49 7.74 -4.88 -19.47
CA ARG A 49 8.70 -4.06 -20.22
C ARG A 49 9.01 -2.74 -19.54
N TRP A 50 8.01 -2.11 -18.92
CA TRP A 50 8.22 -0.91 -18.11
C TRP A 50 9.10 -1.21 -16.90
N LEU A 51 8.85 -2.32 -16.18
CA LEU A 51 9.65 -2.79 -15.05
C LEU A 51 11.07 -3.22 -15.47
N GLU A 52 11.23 -3.89 -16.61
CA GLU A 52 12.54 -4.23 -17.19
C GLU A 52 13.31 -2.97 -17.61
N GLY A 53 12.61 -1.94 -18.10
CA GLY A 53 13.16 -0.62 -18.38
C GLY A 53 13.69 0.13 -17.15
N LEU A 54 13.18 -0.16 -15.94
CA LEU A 54 13.75 0.34 -14.68
C LEU A 54 15.10 -0.29 -14.34
N THR A 55 15.40 -1.49 -14.88
CA THR A 55 16.66 -2.22 -14.63
C THR A 55 17.75 -1.91 -15.65
N LEU A 56 17.38 -1.41 -16.82
CA LEU A 56 18.30 -0.87 -17.80
C LEU A 56 18.61 0.59 -17.43
N ASP A 57 19.79 1.10 -17.77
CA ASP A 57 20.29 2.41 -17.33
C ASP A 57 20.10 3.55 -18.37
N PRO A 58 18.87 4.07 -18.62
CA PRO A 58 18.70 5.35 -19.31
C PRO A 58 18.59 6.53 -18.32
N PHE A 59 18.74 6.29 -17.01
CA PHE A 59 18.46 7.26 -15.95
C PHE A 59 19.66 7.54 -15.02
N GLY A 60 20.88 7.11 -15.35
CA GLY A 60 22.06 7.24 -14.46
C GLY A 60 22.25 8.61 -13.79
N LEU A 61 21.87 9.70 -14.46
CA LEU A 61 21.88 11.07 -13.90
C LEU A 61 20.77 11.34 -12.88
N LEU A 62 19.56 10.82 -13.12
CA LEU A 62 18.45 10.87 -12.16
C LEU A 62 18.76 9.99 -10.95
N TRP A 63 19.34 8.81 -11.19
CA TRP A 63 19.75 7.87 -10.15
C TRP A 63 20.96 8.32 -9.33
N GLY A 64 21.82 9.17 -9.88
CA GLY A 64 22.86 9.86 -9.12
C GLY A 64 22.25 10.76 -8.06
N LYS A 65 21.31 11.63 -8.45
CA LYS A 65 20.60 12.53 -7.52
C LYS A 65 19.71 11.80 -6.52
N VAL A 66 19.07 10.72 -6.95
CA VAL A 66 18.24 9.88 -6.08
C VAL A 66 19.14 9.14 -5.09
N LYS A 67 20.28 8.62 -5.53
CA LYS A 67 21.26 8.03 -4.62
C LYS A 67 21.78 9.08 -3.65
N GLU A 68 22.15 10.29 -4.08
CA GLU A 68 22.56 11.37 -3.18
C GLU A 68 21.45 11.75 -2.17
N HIS A 69 20.19 11.86 -2.60
CA HIS A 69 19.07 12.19 -1.69
C HIS A 69 18.67 11.05 -0.76
N CYS A 70 18.62 9.81 -1.26
CA CYS A 70 18.31 8.65 -0.44
C CYS A 70 19.49 8.31 0.48
N LEU A 71 20.73 8.39 0.00
CA LEU A 71 21.91 8.31 0.87
C LEU A 71 21.96 9.46 1.85
N PHE A 72 21.56 10.68 1.49
CA PHE A 72 21.41 11.75 2.49
C PHE A 72 20.41 11.36 3.59
N ILE A 73 19.26 10.76 3.22
CA ILE A 73 18.29 10.21 4.19
C ILE A 73 18.87 9.00 4.98
N PHE A 74 19.83 8.25 4.42
CA PHE A 74 20.32 6.98 4.96
C PHE A 74 21.72 7.00 5.59
N GLU A 75 22.57 7.98 5.27
CA GLU A 75 23.98 8.12 5.65
C GLU A 75 24.21 9.32 6.59
N GLU A 76 23.41 10.42 6.51
CA GLU A 76 23.57 11.58 7.41
C GLU A 76 22.78 11.49 8.73
N VAL A 77 22.27 10.31 9.08
CA VAL A 77 21.61 10.07 10.39
C VAL A 77 22.61 10.11 11.57
N GLU A 78 23.92 10.29 11.31
CA GLU A 78 24.95 10.52 12.32
C GLU A 78 25.18 12.01 12.66
N ASP A 79 24.49 12.96 12.02
CA ASP A 79 24.61 14.38 12.40
C ASP A 79 23.86 14.66 13.72
N PRO A 80 24.51 15.23 14.76
CA PRO A 80 23.91 15.47 16.08
C PRO A 80 22.67 16.37 16.08
N ILE A 81 22.36 17.08 14.99
CA ILE A 81 21.07 17.76 14.83
C ILE A 81 19.91 16.75 14.69
N PHE A 82 20.16 15.56 14.14
CA PHE A 82 19.15 14.52 13.96
C PHE A 82 18.81 13.77 15.25
N GLU A 83 19.75 13.59 16.18
CA GLU A 83 19.43 13.03 17.52
C GLU A 83 18.39 13.89 18.26
N PHE A 84 18.42 15.22 18.06
CA PHE A 84 17.45 16.13 18.68
C PHE A 84 16.04 16.05 18.05
N LEU A 85 15.94 15.63 16.78
CA LEU A 85 14.69 15.59 16.02
C LEU A 85 14.08 14.18 15.86
N GLN A 86 14.78 13.13 16.29
CA GLN A 86 14.37 11.72 16.14
C GLN A 86 13.02 11.37 16.82
N GLY A 87 12.48 12.24 17.68
CA GLY A 87 11.17 12.11 18.32
C GLY A 87 10.05 12.97 17.71
N ASP A 88 10.34 13.87 16.77
CA ASP A 88 9.35 14.83 16.28
C ASP A 88 8.52 14.24 15.13
N ILE A 89 7.20 14.22 15.30
CA ILE A 89 6.21 13.80 14.28
C ILE A 89 6.41 14.61 12.99
N ASP A 90 6.83 15.86 13.10
CA ASP A 90 7.03 16.73 11.93
C ASP A 90 8.25 16.31 11.09
N TYR A 91 9.27 15.74 11.72
CA TYR A 91 10.45 15.24 11.00
C TYR A 91 10.13 13.96 10.20
N ARG A 92 9.37 13.03 10.77
CA ARG A 92 8.91 11.82 10.04
C ARG A 92 8.04 12.17 8.85
N ARG A 93 7.13 13.13 9.02
CA ARG A 93 6.29 13.67 7.93
C ARG A 93 7.14 14.27 6.80
N LEU A 94 8.21 14.99 7.15
CA LEU A 94 9.13 15.54 6.17
C LEU A 94 9.85 14.44 5.37
N ILE A 95 10.38 13.40 6.05
CA ILE A 95 11.01 12.25 5.39
C ILE A 95 10.02 11.56 4.45
N LEU A 96 8.80 11.27 4.92
CA LEU A 96 7.75 10.64 4.12
C LEU A 96 7.44 11.44 2.87
N LYS A 97 7.19 12.75 3.02
CA LYS A 97 6.86 13.63 1.89
C LYS A 97 7.99 13.68 0.86
N ARG A 98 9.24 13.82 1.31
CA ARG A 98 10.40 13.82 0.41
C ARG A 98 10.61 12.49 -0.29
N SER A 99 10.47 11.40 0.44
CA SER A 99 10.60 10.05 -0.11
C SER A 99 9.50 9.76 -1.12
N PHE A 100 8.27 10.20 -0.86
CA PHE A 100 7.16 10.11 -1.80
C PHE A 100 7.43 10.87 -3.10
N GLU A 101 7.90 12.12 -3.03
CA GLU A 101 8.27 12.89 -4.23
C GLU A 101 9.37 12.20 -5.05
N ILE A 102 10.36 11.61 -4.37
CA ILE A 102 11.46 10.88 -5.00
C ILE A 102 10.95 9.59 -5.64
N PHE A 103 10.23 8.75 -4.89
CA PHE A 103 9.69 7.49 -5.37
C PHE A 103 8.71 7.71 -6.52
N ASP A 104 7.85 8.72 -6.45
CA ASP A 104 6.92 9.05 -7.52
C ASP A 104 7.68 9.41 -8.81
N ARG A 105 8.70 10.26 -8.69
CA ARG A 105 9.53 10.64 -9.84
C ARG A 105 10.24 9.45 -10.48
N VAL A 106 10.79 8.58 -9.64
CA VAL A 106 11.69 7.50 -10.05
C VAL A 106 10.93 6.29 -10.54
N PHE A 107 9.96 5.84 -9.75
CA PHE A 107 9.25 4.59 -9.96
C PHE A 107 7.88 4.77 -10.58
N PHE A 108 7.29 5.97 -10.53
CA PHE A 108 5.91 6.16 -10.99
C PHE A 108 5.77 7.31 -11.99
N ALA A 109 6.91 7.77 -12.55
CA ALA A 109 6.99 8.80 -13.59
C ALA A 109 6.26 10.11 -13.24
N ASN A 110 6.26 10.50 -11.96
CA ASN A 110 5.54 11.67 -11.43
C ASN A 110 4.01 11.57 -11.60
N THR A 111 3.44 10.37 -11.57
CA THR A 111 1.99 10.16 -11.73
C THR A 111 1.23 10.37 -10.43
N LEU A 112 1.84 10.09 -9.27
CA LEU A 112 1.14 10.04 -7.99
C LEU A 112 0.99 11.42 -7.34
N HIS A 113 2.00 12.30 -7.34
CA HIS A 113 1.97 13.57 -6.59
C HIS A 113 0.88 14.56 -7.01
N ARG A 114 0.24 14.36 -8.16
CA ARG A 114 -0.89 15.18 -8.64
C ARG A 114 -2.26 14.58 -8.33
N HIS A 115 -2.27 13.31 -7.94
CA HIS A 115 -3.48 12.50 -7.86
C HIS A 115 -3.63 11.83 -6.49
N CYS A 116 -2.58 11.82 -5.66
CA CYS A 116 -2.56 11.26 -4.32
C CYS A 116 -2.31 12.35 -3.27
N SER A 117 -3.03 12.29 -2.17
CA SER A 117 -2.60 12.88 -0.90
C SER A 117 -1.78 11.85 -0.10
N LEU A 118 -0.85 12.33 0.73
CA LEU A 118 -0.07 11.52 1.66
C LEU A 118 -0.24 12.09 3.06
N GLU A 119 -0.78 11.28 3.96
CA GLU A 119 -1.11 11.68 5.33
C GLU A 119 -0.55 10.67 6.35
N THR A 120 -0.31 11.14 7.57
CA THR A 120 -0.02 10.25 8.71
C THR A 120 -1.22 10.16 9.64
N CYS A 121 -1.54 8.96 10.11
CA CYS A 121 -2.71 8.69 10.94
C CYS A 121 -2.36 7.86 12.17
N ASP A 122 -3.25 7.88 13.17
CA ASP A 122 -3.13 6.98 14.32
C ASP A 122 -3.47 5.53 13.88
N PRO A 123 -2.91 4.49 14.51
CA PRO A 123 -3.09 3.10 14.05
C PRO A 123 -4.54 2.62 14.08
N GLU A 124 -5.34 3.14 15.00
CA GLU A 124 -6.77 2.83 15.11
C GLU A 124 -7.54 3.25 13.86
N TYR A 125 -7.02 4.25 13.13
CA TYR A 125 -7.63 4.70 11.87
C TYR A 125 -7.51 3.64 10.76
N ILE A 126 -6.44 2.85 10.78
CA ILE A 126 -6.15 1.82 9.77
C ILE A 126 -6.19 0.42 10.35
N GLU A 127 -6.95 0.23 11.43
CA GLU A 127 -7.25 -1.08 12.04
C GLU A 127 -5.98 -1.89 12.39
N GLY A 128 -4.91 -1.19 12.80
CA GLY A 128 -3.64 -1.81 13.17
C GLY A 128 -2.74 -2.19 11.99
N GLU A 129 -3.12 -1.87 10.75
CA GLU A 129 -2.22 -1.94 9.61
C GLU A 129 -1.12 -0.86 9.70
N HIS A 130 -0.08 -0.99 8.87
CA HIS A 130 1.02 -0.02 8.84
C HIS A 130 0.80 1.12 7.84
N GLY A 131 0.02 0.86 6.80
CA GLY A 131 -0.37 1.82 5.80
C GLY A 131 -1.70 1.43 5.17
N LEU A 132 -2.31 2.38 4.47
CA LEU A 132 -3.56 2.18 3.76
C LEU A 132 -3.64 3.10 2.55
N THR A 133 -4.06 2.55 1.43
CA THR A 133 -4.41 3.30 0.23
C THR A 133 -5.91 3.29 0.02
N VAL A 134 -6.51 4.48 -0.03
CA VAL A 134 -7.95 4.68 -0.30
C VAL A 134 -8.12 5.32 -1.67
N GLY A 135 -9.00 4.76 -2.51
CA GLY A 135 -9.33 5.30 -3.84
C GLY A 135 -10.80 5.70 -3.97
N ASP A 136 -11.08 6.67 -4.85
CA ASP A 136 -12.38 7.31 -5.12
C ASP A 136 -13.58 6.38 -5.42
N HIS A 137 -13.34 5.07 -5.60
CA HIS A 137 -14.37 4.13 -6.06
C HIS A 137 -14.71 3.03 -5.05
N ASP A 138 -13.94 2.90 -3.98
CA ASP A 138 -14.07 1.77 -3.07
C ASP A 138 -14.73 2.16 -1.74
N ASP A 139 -14.74 3.46 -1.39
CA ASP A 139 -15.31 3.94 -0.11
C ASP A 139 -16.50 4.88 -0.29
N LEU A 140 -17.65 4.37 0.16
CA LEU A 140 -18.82 5.19 0.41
C LEU A 140 -18.67 5.85 1.79
N ASP A 141 -18.93 7.14 1.85
CA ASP A 141 -19.18 7.90 3.05
C ASP A 141 -20.32 7.29 3.87
N ILE A 142 -20.55 7.93 5.02
CA ILE A 142 -21.51 7.55 6.05
C ILE A 142 -22.96 7.49 5.54
N ASN A 143 -23.21 8.09 4.37
CA ASN A 143 -24.49 8.18 3.68
C ASN A 143 -24.53 7.32 2.41
N GLY A 144 -23.51 6.48 2.15
CA GLY A 144 -23.44 5.71 0.92
C GLY A 144 -22.98 6.52 -0.29
N GLN A 145 -22.32 7.68 -0.11
CA GLN A 145 -21.83 8.55 -1.20
C GLN A 145 -20.31 8.42 -1.33
N PRO A 146 -19.71 8.38 -2.53
CA PRO A 146 -18.26 8.30 -2.68
C PRO A 146 -17.53 9.35 -1.82
N TYR A 147 -16.61 8.92 -0.96
CA TYR A 147 -15.78 9.84 -0.19
C TYR A 147 -14.70 10.44 -1.10
N ILE A 148 -15.04 11.54 -1.77
CA ILE A 148 -14.13 12.20 -2.71
C ILE A 148 -13.21 13.16 -1.93
N PHE A 149 -11.91 12.89 -1.91
CA PHE A 149 -10.93 13.88 -1.46
C PHE A 149 -10.94 15.04 -2.47
N PRO A 150 -11.29 16.28 -2.08
CA PRO A 150 -11.40 17.38 -3.03
C PRO A 150 -10.06 17.60 -3.76
N GLY A 151 -10.02 17.23 -5.05
CA GLY A 151 -8.84 17.42 -5.91
C GLY A 151 -7.85 16.25 -5.99
N TYR A 152 -8.09 15.14 -5.28
CA TYR A 152 -7.26 13.92 -5.34
C TYR A 152 -8.11 12.70 -5.72
N ILE A 153 -7.50 11.75 -6.43
CA ILE A 153 -8.12 10.48 -6.83
C ILE A 153 -7.93 9.42 -5.72
N CYS A 154 -6.87 9.58 -4.92
CA CYS A 154 -6.42 8.61 -3.95
C CYS A 154 -5.82 9.30 -2.71
N ALA A 155 -5.91 8.67 -1.55
CA ALA A 155 -5.18 9.05 -0.34
C ALA A 155 -4.33 7.88 0.15
N ILE A 156 -3.10 8.17 0.56
CA ILE A 156 -2.20 7.23 1.23
C ILE A 156 -2.07 7.64 2.68
N PHE A 157 -2.33 6.70 3.58
CA PHE A 157 -2.17 6.86 5.02
C PHE A 157 -1.00 6.00 5.50
N ILE A 158 -0.15 6.56 6.35
CA ILE A 158 0.94 5.84 7.02
C ILE A 158 0.76 5.96 8.54
N SER A 159 0.85 4.84 9.24
CA SER A 159 0.74 4.78 10.70
C SER A 159 1.81 5.63 11.38
N LYS A 160 1.42 6.45 12.36
CA LYS A 160 2.39 7.14 13.25
C LYS A 160 3.18 6.16 14.12
N ASP A 161 2.60 5.00 14.42
CA ASP A 161 3.19 3.98 15.31
C ASP A 161 3.97 2.91 14.55
N GLN A 162 4.33 3.17 13.28
CA GLN A 162 5.54 2.56 12.75
C GLN A 162 6.72 3.11 13.54
N ALA A 163 6.89 2.56 14.74
CA ALA A 163 7.98 2.86 15.63
C ALA A 163 9.27 2.63 14.86
N ALA A 164 10.23 3.53 15.10
CA ALA A 164 11.62 3.30 14.81
C ALA A 164 11.96 1.89 15.30
N SER A 165 12.03 0.91 14.40
CA SER A 165 12.44 -0.43 14.79
C SER A 165 13.87 -0.31 15.30
N ASN A 166 14.29 -1.23 16.18
CA ASN A 166 15.70 -1.35 16.59
C ASN A 166 16.63 -1.74 15.43
N SER A 167 16.20 -1.58 14.18
CA SER A 167 17.03 -1.77 13.02
C SER A 167 18.02 -0.63 12.89
N VAL A 168 19.11 -0.92 12.18
CA VAL A 168 20.15 0.06 11.81
C VAL A 168 19.55 1.30 11.11
N ASN A 169 18.36 1.19 10.52
CA ASN A 169 17.69 2.29 9.87
C ASN A 169 16.21 2.37 10.31
N PRO A 170 15.89 3.24 11.29
CA PRO A 170 14.56 3.29 11.89
C PRO A 170 13.45 3.71 10.90
N TYR A 171 13.82 4.34 9.79
CA TYR A 171 12.88 4.81 8.76
C TYR A 171 12.61 3.77 7.69
N ARG A 172 13.45 2.73 7.53
CA ARG A 172 13.30 1.76 6.45
C ARG A 172 11.91 1.08 6.44
N PRO A 173 11.37 0.57 7.58
CA PRO A 173 10.03 -0.02 7.58
C PRO A 173 8.95 0.96 7.10
N MET A 174 9.05 2.22 7.50
CA MET A 174 8.14 3.29 7.09
C MET A 174 8.23 3.56 5.59
N LEU A 175 9.44 3.58 5.02
CA LEU A 175 9.64 3.79 3.59
C LEU A 175 9.21 2.57 2.75
N GLN A 176 9.36 1.36 3.28
CA GLN A 176 8.84 0.13 2.67
C GLN A 176 7.32 0.18 2.59
N THR A 177 6.65 0.57 3.69
CA THR A 177 5.20 0.76 3.70
C THR A 177 4.76 1.88 2.77
N LEU A 178 5.46 3.01 2.74
CA LEU A 178 5.17 4.08 1.78
C LEU A 178 5.23 3.56 0.34
N LEU A 179 6.27 2.83 -0.04
CA LEU A 179 6.42 2.31 -1.40
C LEU A 179 5.37 1.24 -1.73
N HIS A 180 4.96 0.44 -0.74
CA HIS A 180 3.85 -0.52 -0.84
C HIS A 180 2.53 0.19 -1.18
N GLU A 181 2.18 1.22 -0.41
CA GLU A 181 0.95 1.99 -0.63
C GLU A 181 0.99 2.79 -1.94
N MET A 182 2.14 3.36 -2.31
CA MET A 182 2.31 4.04 -3.60
C MET A 182 2.06 3.10 -4.78
N LEU A 183 2.40 1.81 -4.64
CA LEU A 183 2.12 0.82 -5.67
C LEU A 183 0.61 0.56 -5.80
N HIS A 184 -0.13 0.44 -4.70
CA HIS A 184 -1.59 0.38 -4.72
C HIS A 184 -2.20 1.61 -5.40
N ALA A 185 -1.74 2.80 -5.00
CA ALA A 185 -2.21 4.07 -5.56
C ALA A 185 -1.96 4.16 -7.07
N PHE A 186 -0.82 3.66 -7.54
CA PHE A 186 -0.49 3.59 -8.96
C PHE A 186 -1.52 2.78 -9.75
N PHE A 187 -1.94 1.62 -9.23
CA PHE A 187 -2.97 0.80 -9.86
C PHE A 187 -4.36 1.46 -9.80
N VAL A 188 -4.71 2.11 -8.69
CA VAL A 188 -5.96 2.87 -8.57
C VAL A 188 -6.06 3.96 -9.64
N ILE A 189 -4.99 4.72 -9.87
CA ILE A 189 -4.97 5.84 -10.80
C ILE A 189 -4.87 5.40 -12.27
N ASN A 190 -4.05 4.39 -12.56
CA ASN A 190 -3.69 4.05 -13.95
C ASN A 190 -4.48 2.90 -14.54
N ALA A 191 -5.20 2.12 -13.74
CA ALA A 191 -5.98 1.03 -14.28
C ALA A 191 -7.34 1.51 -14.79
N CYS A 192 -7.70 1.06 -15.99
CA CYS A 192 -9.05 1.26 -16.48
C CYS A 192 -10.03 0.38 -15.70
N ARG A 193 -11.07 0.98 -15.12
CA ARG A 193 -12.15 0.29 -14.40
C ARG A 193 -13.50 0.38 -15.12
N CYS A 194 -13.48 0.59 -16.44
CA CYS A 194 -14.67 0.59 -17.28
C CYS A 194 -15.52 -0.69 -17.10
N PRO A 195 -16.80 -0.60 -16.72
CA PRO A 195 -17.66 -1.77 -16.69
C PRO A 195 -18.04 -2.24 -18.10
N PRO A 196 -18.29 -3.55 -18.30
CA PRO A 196 -18.03 -4.65 -17.37
C PRO A 196 -16.63 -5.25 -17.54
N PHE A 197 -15.99 -5.01 -18.69
CA PHE A 197 -14.80 -5.78 -19.10
C PHE A 197 -13.53 -5.35 -18.38
N CYS A 198 -13.27 -4.04 -18.28
CA CYS A 198 -12.06 -3.55 -17.64
C CYS A 198 -12.11 -3.81 -16.13
N GLU A 199 -13.27 -3.64 -15.52
CA GLU A 199 -13.52 -3.92 -14.09
C GLU A 199 -13.24 -5.38 -13.74
N LYS A 200 -13.82 -6.33 -14.49
CA LYS A 200 -13.53 -7.77 -14.29
C LYS A 200 -12.05 -8.08 -14.44
N LYS A 201 -11.38 -7.48 -15.42
CA LYS A 201 -9.92 -7.65 -15.62
C LYS A 201 -9.13 -7.04 -14.46
N TYR A 202 -9.53 -5.87 -13.96
CA TYR A 202 -8.91 -5.20 -12.82
C TYR A 202 -8.93 -6.10 -11.59
N PHE A 203 -10.11 -6.55 -11.17
CA PHE A 203 -10.24 -7.43 -10.00
C PHE A 203 -9.60 -8.80 -10.22
N GLY A 204 -9.64 -9.34 -11.44
CA GLY A 204 -8.93 -10.60 -11.76
C GLY A 204 -7.40 -10.48 -11.74
N GLN A 205 -6.83 -9.28 -11.86
CA GLN A 205 -5.38 -9.06 -11.91
C GLN A 205 -4.80 -8.55 -10.58
N LEU A 206 -5.57 -7.75 -9.83
CA LEU A 206 -5.18 -7.27 -8.51
C LEU A 206 -5.68 -8.16 -7.38
N GLY A 207 -6.50 -9.16 -7.68
CA GLY A 207 -6.95 -10.11 -6.66
C GLY A 207 -8.01 -9.51 -5.74
N GLN A 208 -8.35 -10.27 -4.70
CA GLN A 208 -9.39 -9.89 -3.74
C GLN A 208 -8.90 -8.90 -2.68
N THR A 209 -7.61 -8.93 -2.36
CA THR A 209 -6.98 -8.10 -1.33
C THR A 209 -6.14 -6.95 -1.90
N GLY A 210 -6.14 -6.77 -3.24
CA GLY A 210 -5.27 -5.82 -3.93
C GLY A 210 -3.85 -6.33 -4.20
N HIS A 211 -3.51 -7.55 -3.76
CA HIS A 211 -2.16 -8.14 -3.85
C HIS A 211 -2.03 -9.28 -4.86
N GLY A 212 -2.90 -9.31 -5.88
CA GLY A 212 -2.90 -10.32 -6.94
C GLY A 212 -1.69 -10.24 -7.87
N ILE A 213 -1.78 -10.94 -9.00
CA ILE A 213 -0.66 -11.19 -9.92
C ILE A 213 0.04 -9.89 -10.36
N SER A 214 -0.72 -8.88 -10.79
CA SER A 214 -0.13 -7.64 -11.29
C SER A 214 0.62 -6.87 -10.21
N TRP A 215 0.07 -6.85 -8.99
CA TRP A 215 0.71 -6.20 -7.85
C TRP A 215 1.98 -6.96 -7.44
N GLY A 216 1.91 -8.28 -7.30
CA GLY A 216 3.06 -9.11 -6.88
C GLY A 216 4.26 -9.01 -7.83
N TYR A 217 4.01 -8.90 -9.14
CA TYR A 217 5.07 -8.63 -10.11
C TYR A 217 5.68 -7.25 -9.94
N ALA A 218 4.87 -6.19 -9.88
CA ALA A 218 5.39 -4.84 -9.73
C ALA A 218 6.18 -4.69 -8.42
N ALA A 219 5.67 -5.24 -7.33
CA ALA A 219 6.35 -5.25 -6.04
C ALA A 219 7.68 -6.03 -6.12
N PHE A 220 7.74 -7.18 -6.79
CA PHE A 220 8.98 -7.95 -6.95
C PHE A 220 10.08 -7.13 -7.65
N PHE A 221 9.74 -6.48 -8.75
CA PHE A 221 10.72 -5.67 -9.49
C PHE A 221 11.11 -4.40 -8.74
N LEU A 222 10.19 -3.78 -8.00
CA LEU A 222 10.49 -2.64 -7.14
C LEU A 222 11.43 -3.05 -5.99
N GLU A 223 11.13 -4.12 -5.26
CA GLU A 223 12.02 -4.65 -4.21
C GLU A 223 13.39 -4.97 -4.78
N LYS A 224 13.46 -5.64 -5.94
CA LYS A 224 14.73 -5.97 -6.57
C LYS A 224 15.54 -4.72 -6.88
N ALA A 225 14.94 -3.71 -7.51
CA ALA A 225 15.60 -2.44 -7.81
C ALA A 225 16.07 -1.71 -6.54
N MET A 226 15.25 -1.71 -5.48
CA MET A 226 15.61 -1.11 -4.20
C MET A 226 16.76 -1.85 -3.53
N ASN A 227 16.74 -3.19 -3.53
CA ASN A 227 17.79 -4.02 -2.94
C ASN A 227 19.13 -3.88 -3.68
N GLU A 228 19.11 -3.84 -5.01
CA GLU A 228 20.32 -3.64 -5.84
C GLU A 228 20.95 -2.25 -5.59
N ARG A 229 20.13 -1.23 -5.32
CA ARG A 229 20.60 0.15 -5.23
C ARG A 229 20.91 0.65 -3.83
N PHE A 230 20.11 0.27 -2.84
CA PHE A 230 20.17 0.77 -1.47
C PHE A 230 20.56 -0.30 -0.45
N GLY A 231 21.01 -1.46 -0.94
CA GLY A 231 21.41 -2.59 -0.13
C GLY A 231 20.23 -3.50 0.24
N PRO A 232 20.53 -4.65 0.86
CA PRO A 232 19.52 -5.66 1.16
C PRO A 232 18.43 -5.17 2.13
N TYR A 233 17.41 -6.00 2.32
CA TYR A 233 16.31 -5.83 3.28
C TYR A 233 15.20 -4.85 2.87
N TRP A 234 15.10 -4.50 1.59
CA TRP A 234 13.87 -3.92 1.04
C TRP A 234 12.87 -5.04 0.75
N ASP A 235 11.81 -5.03 1.53
CA ASP A 235 10.69 -5.96 1.50
C ASP A 235 9.38 -5.15 1.54
N LEU A 236 8.59 -5.23 0.48
CA LEU A 236 7.25 -4.65 0.38
C LEU A 236 6.20 -5.58 0.99
N ASN A 237 6.63 -6.50 1.85
CA ASN A 237 5.83 -7.49 2.55
C ASN A 237 5.14 -8.49 1.61
N ARG A 238 5.76 -8.79 0.45
CA ARG A 238 5.14 -9.59 -0.61
C ARG A 238 4.72 -10.99 -0.16
N ALA A 239 5.50 -11.62 0.71
CA ALA A 239 5.18 -12.96 1.21
C ALA A 239 3.85 -12.96 2.01
N VAL A 240 3.69 -11.99 2.92
CA VAL A 240 2.45 -11.86 3.71
C VAL A 240 1.29 -11.40 2.84
N SER A 241 1.51 -10.44 1.93
CA SER A 241 0.51 -10.00 0.97
C SER A 241 0.01 -11.13 0.07
N PHE A 242 0.90 -11.97 -0.44
CA PHE A 242 0.53 -13.17 -1.20
C PHE A 242 -0.23 -14.18 -0.33
N ALA A 243 0.20 -14.40 0.92
CA ALA A 243 -0.50 -15.32 1.81
C ALA A 243 -1.93 -14.85 2.14
N ARG A 244 -2.15 -13.54 2.32
CA ARG A 244 -3.48 -12.93 2.47
C ARG A 244 -4.36 -13.18 1.23
N GLU A 245 -3.77 -12.96 0.05
CA GLU A 245 -4.46 -13.16 -1.22
C GLU A 245 -4.79 -14.64 -1.48
N TYR A 246 -3.88 -15.56 -1.13
CA TYR A 246 -4.10 -17.00 -1.19
C TYR A 246 -5.21 -17.46 -0.22
N ASP A 247 -5.21 -16.99 1.04
CA ASP A 247 -6.26 -17.31 2.03
C ASP A 247 -7.64 -16.83 1.54
N ALA A 248 -7.70 -15.67 0.85
CA ALA A 248 -8.92 -15.14 0.28
C ALA A 248 -9.42 -15.91 -0.96
N ASN A 249 -8.52 -16.47 -1.78
CA ASN A 249 -8.89 -17.24 -2.97
C ASN A 249 -7.88 -18.35 -3.33
N PRO A 250 -7.87 -19.48 -2.61
CA PRO A 250 -6.90 -20.54 -2.83
C PRO A 250 -6.95 -21.11 -4.25
N SER A 251 -8.16 -21.17 -4.84
CA SER A 251 -8.39 -21.75 -6.17
C SER A 251 -7.75 -20.96 -7.33
N ALA A 252 -7.36 -19.70 -7.10
CA ALA A 252 -6.72 -18.87 -8.10
C ALA A 252 -5.20 -19.05 -8.18
N TYR A 253 -4.59 -19.79 -7.25
CA TYR A 253 -3.14 -19.83 -7.09
C TYR A 253 -2.63 -21.24 -6.80
N GLU A 254 -1.64 -21.68 -7.58
CA GLU A 254 -0.79 -22.82 -7.24
C GLU A 254 0.34 -22.33 -6.33
N ILE A 255 0.25 -22.59 -5.03
CA ILE A 255 1.09 -21.93 -4.01
C ILE A 255 2.60 -22.08 -4.27
N ASP A 256 3.06 -23.28 -4.62
CA ASP A 256 4.47 -23.57 -4.88
C ASP A 256 5.00 -22.85 -6.14
N GLU A 257 4.16 -22.75 -7.18
CA GLU A 257 4.51 -22.02 -8.40
C GLU A 257 4.79 -20.55 -8.05
N TRP A 258 3.87 -19.90 -7.34
CA TRP A 258 3.98 -18.47 -7.06
C TRP A 258 5.07 -18.14 -6.04
N ILE A 259 5.26 -18.99 -5.02
CA ILE A 259 6.41 -18.87 -4.10
C ILE A 259 7.73 -18.90 -4.89
N SER A 260 7.89 -19.86 -5.78
CA SER A 260 9.10 -20.00 -6.61
C SER A 260 9.25 -18.80 -7.57
N ARG A 261 8.18 -18.47 -8.30
CA ARG A 261 8.19 -17.48 -9.37
C ARG A 261 8.46 -16.06 -8.89
N TRP A 262 8.03 -15.73 -7.69
CA TRP A 262 8.26 -14.43 -7.06
C TRP A 262 9.39 -14.44 -6.05
N ALA A 263 10.13 -15.55 -5.93
CA ALA A 263 11.19 -15.74 -4.94
C ALA A 263 10.73 -15.31 -3.54
N LEU A 264 9.53 -15.76 -3.14
CA LEU A 264 8.97 -15.43 -1.83
C LEU A 264 9.67 -16.24 -0.73
N ASN A 265 9.73 -15.67 0.46
CA ASN A 265 10.11 -16.40 1.66
C ASN A 265 9.00 -17.40 2.01
N SER A 266 9.17 -18.67 1.66
CA SER A 266 8.17 -19.73 1.89
C SER A 266 7.82 -19.87 3.37
N SER A 267 8.81 -19.77 4.27
CA SER A 267 8.58 -19.84 5.72
C SER A 267 7.70 -18.69 6.22
N ALA A 268 7.81 -17.49 5.65
CA ALA A 268 6.93 -16.38 6.00
C ALA A 268 5.49 -16.63 5.52
N VAL A 269 5.31 -17.18 4.33
CA VAL A 269 3.99 -17.59 3.79
C VAL A 269 3.35 -18.65 4.68
N GLU A 270 4.07 -19.75 4.94
CA GLU A 270 3.61 -20.86 5.78
C GLU A 270 3.24 -20.39 7.19
N LYS A 271 4.09 -19.57 7.82
CA LYS A 271 3.83 -19.04 9.16
C LYS A 271 2.59 -18.17 9.21
N PHE A 272 2.33 -17.36 8.18
CA PHE A 272 1.13 -16.56 8.09
C PHE A 272 -0.12 -17.44 7.97
N LEU A 273 -0.10 -18.41 7.05
CA LEU A 273 -1.22 -19.32 6.83
C LEU A 273 -1.53 -20.18 8.07
N ALA A 274 -0.49 -20.66 8.77
CA ALA A 274 -0.65 -21.40 10.02
C ALA A 274 -1.35 -20.57 11.11
N ARG A 275 -0.95 -19.31 11.29
CA ARG A 275 -1.59 -18.39 12.25
C ARG A 275 -3.04 -18.09 11.90
N ARG A 276 -3.36 -17.94 10.62
CA ARG A 276 -4.74 -17.71 10.14
C ARG A 276 -5.61 -18.92 10.40
N GLU A 277 -5.09 -20.11 10.14
CA GLU A 277 -5.78 -21.38 10.42
C GLU A 277 -6.02 -21.56 11.92
N GLU A 278 -5.05 -21.26 12.77
CA GLU A 278 -5.20 -21.28 14.23
C GLU A 278 -6.27 -20.29 14.70
N ALA A 279 -6.24 -19.04 14.22
CA ALA A 279 -7.26 -18.03 14.56
C ALA A 279 -8.67 -18.45 14.14
N ARG A 280 -8.83 -19.10 12.97
CA ARG A 280 -10.13 -19.64 12.52
C ARG A 280 -10.66 -20.75 13.43
N ARG A 281 -9.77 -21.57 14.02
CA ARG A 281 -10.17 -22.59 15.00
C ARG A 281 -10.61 -21.95 16.31
N GLU A 282 -9.84 -21.00 16.83
CA GLU A 282 -10.20 -20.28 18.05
C GLU A 282 -11.54 -19.52 17.92
N GLU A 283 -11.81 -18.94 16.75
CA GLU A 283 -13.10 -18.29 16.46
C GLU A 283 -14.25 -19.29 16.39
N ALA A 284 -14.03 -20.45 15.74
CA ALA A 284 -15.03 -21.52 15.68
C ALA A 284 -15.34 -22.11 17.07
N ASP A 285 -14.32 -22.29 17.91
CA ASP A 285 -14.49 -22.79 19.28
C ASP A 285 -15.30 -21.81 20.13
N LYS A 286 -15.03 -20.49 20.01
CA LYS A 286 -15.81 -19.45 20.70
C LYS A 286 -17.28 -19.44 20.27
N LEU A 287 -17.55 -19.55 18.97
CA LEU A 287 -18.92 -19.60 18.46
C LEU A 287 -19.67 -20.85 18.95
N ALA A 288 -18.99 -22.00 19.02
CA ALA A 288 -19.57 -23.22 19.55
C ALA A 288 -19.88 -23.11 21.07
N GLU A 289 -19.05 -22.42 21.84
CA GLU A 289 -19.32 -22.14 23.26
C GLU A 289 -20.51 -21.19 23.45
N GLU A 290 -20.67 -20.18 22.59
CA GLU A 290 -21.81 -19.25 22.61
C GLU A 290 -23.15 -19.95 22.29
N GLU A 291 -23.18 -20.87 21.32
CA GLU A 291 -24.38 -21.64 20.97
C GLU A 291 -24.88 -22.53 22.13
N ILE A 292 -23.96 -23.14 22.90
CA ILE A 292 -24.31 -23.98 24.06
C ILE A 292 -24.98 -23.16 25.16
N HIS A 293 -24.57 -21.91 25.35
CA HIS A 293 -25.13 -21.04 26.39
C HIS A 293 -26.51 -20.50 26.03
N THR A 294 -26.79 -20.22 24.75
CA THR A 294 -28.09 -19.68 24.31
C THR A 294 -29.25 -20.67 24.45
N ASP A 295 -28.99 -21.97 24.44
CA ASP A 295 -30.03 -23.00 24.58
C ASP A 295 -30.47 -23.23 26.05
N SER A 296 -29.75 -22.66 27.02
CA SER A 296 -30.00 -22.90 28.45
C SER A 296 -30.90 -21.86 29.15
N GLU A 297 -31.25 -20.75 28.48
CA GLU A 297 -32.04 -19.66 29.05
C GLU A 297 -33.51 -19.60 28.58
N GLY A 298 -33.97 -20.60 27.80
CA GLY A 298 -35.30 -20.60 27.16
C GLY A 298 -36.45 -21.29 27.91
N ASP A 299 -36.21 -21.87 29.09
CA ASP A 299 -37.17 -22.75 29.80
C ASP A 299 -37.72 -22.20 31.14
N GLU A 300 -37.69 -20.88 31.36
CA GLU A 300 -38.37 -20.21 32.50
C GLU A 300 -39.61 -19.38 32.12
#